data_AF-A0A1L9QWB3-F1
#
_entry.id   AF-A0A1L9QWB3-F1
#
_cell.length_a   1.000
_cell.length_b   1.000
_cell.length_c   1.000
_cell.angle_alpha   90.00
_cell.angle_beta   90.00
_cell.angle_gamma   90.00
#
_symmetry.space_group_name_H-M   'P 1'
#
loop_
_entity.id
_entity.type
_entity.pdbx_description
1 polymer ?
#
loop_
_entity_poly.entity_id
_entity_poly.type
_entity_poly.pdbx_seq_one_letter_code
_entity_poly.pdbx_strand_id
1 'polypeptide(L)'
;MMREVSQLTYCALVMPSHQVDEVINELGEYEIPEFRSKQWELETAENSVADFLDTELIPIAGCKTRTKDIYDEYKTFCTETRQKPVAMNKFSSRLLTACSFVGWEVERGLNRNGSYMVGVDIREEVRDMNPPHLQ
;
A
#
# COMPACT_ATOMS: atom_id res chain seq x y z
N MET A 1 -13.27 3.24 33.16
CA MET A 1 -13.28 2.04 32.30
C MET A 1 -14.67 1.48 32.01
N MET A 2 -15.38 0.76 32.91
CA MET A 2 -16.67 0.14 32.52
C MET A 2 -17.77 1.16 32.12
N ARG A 3 -17.83 2.33 32.77
CA ARG A 3 -18.81 3.37 32.44
C ARG A 3 -18.64 3.96 31.04
N GLU A 4 -17.38 4.13 30.60
CA GLU A 4 -17.08 4.69 29.28
C GLU A 4 -17.46 3.72 28.17
N VAL A 5 -17.17 2.42 28.36
CA VAL A 5 -17.55 1.37 27.40
C VAL A 5 -19.07 1.24 27.29
N SER A 6 -19.80 1.29 28.40
CA SER A 6 -21.27 1.24 28.38
C SER A 6 -21.90 2.46 27.69
N GLN A 7 -21.31 3.65 27.87
CA GLN A 7 -21.77 4.86 27.18
C GLN A 7 -21.48 4.82 25.68
N LEU A 8 -20.30 4.36 25.28
CA LEU A 8 -19.95 4.11 23.88
C LEU A 8 -20.88 3.08 23.22
N THR A 9 -21.20 2.00 23.94
CA THR A 9 -22.11 0.96 23.44
C THR A 9 -23.53 1.52 23.28
N TYR A 10 -24.00 2.34 24.23
CA TYR A 10 -25.29 3.01 24.12
C TYR A 10 -25.33 3.98 22.93
N CYS A 11 -24.31 4.82 22.75
CA CYS A 11 -24.22 5.72 21.61
C CYS A 11 -24.19 4.97 20.27
N ALA A 12 -23.47 3.84 20.19
CA ALA A 12 -23.44 3.00 18.99
C ALA A 12 -24.79 2.33 18.71
N LEU A 13 -25.52 1.88 19.73
CA LEU A 13 -26.82 1.21 19.59
C LEU A 13 -27.97 2.18 19.26
N VAL A 14 -27.82 3.46 19.60
CA VAL A 14 -28.82 4.51 19.31
C VAL A 14 -28.60 5.14 17.92
N MET A 15 -27.43 4.93 17.33
CA MET A 15 -27.09 5.44 16.01
C MET A 15 -27.82 4.66 14.90
N PRO A 16 -28.46 5.34 13.93
CA PRO A 16 -29.08 4.67 12.79
C PRO A 16 -28.06 3.82 12.02
N SER A 17 -28.48 2.64 11.53
CA SER A 17 -27.57 1.68 10.88
C SER A 17 -26.76 2.29 9.74
N HIS A 18 -27.35 3.19 8.93
CA HIS A 18 -26.64 3.87 7.85
C HIS A 18 -25.54 4.82 8.35
N GLN A 19 -25.73 5.49 9.49
CA GLN A 19 -24.68 6.34 10.10
C GLN A 19 -23.57 5.49 10.72
N VAL A 20 -23.90 4.33 11.28
CA VAL A 20 -22.90 3.36 11.74
C VAL A 20 -22.09 2.84 10.56
N ASP A 21 -22.74 2.51 9.45
CA ASP A 21 -22.07 2.10 8.22
C ASP A 21 -21.21 3.25 7.64
N GLU A 22 -21.67 4.49 7.67
CA GLU A 22 -20.88 5.66 7.24
C GLU A 22 -19.67 5.90 8.15
N VAL A 23 -19.80 5.72 9.46
CA VAL A 23 -18.68 5.83 10.41
C VAL A 23 -17.70 4.68 10.26
N ILE A 24 -18.18 3.44 10.06
CA ILE A 24 -17.33 2.25 9.87
C ILE A 24 -16.61 2.30 8.52
N ASN A 25 -17.26 2.80 7.47
CA ASN A 25 -16.69 2.91 6.13
C ASN A 25 -16.07 4.29 5.85
N GLU A 26 -15.97 5.17 6.85
CA GLU A 26 -15.33 6.49 6.77
C GLU A 26 -15.88 7.38 5.64
N LEU A 27 -17.21 7.40 5.49
CA LEU A 27 -17.90 8.21 4.48
C LEU A 27 -18.38 9.54 5.09
N GLY A 28 -18.14 10.65 4.40
CA GLY A 28 -18.71 11.96 4.75
C GLY A 28 -17.94 12.73 5.84
N GLU A 29 -18.64 13.27 6.84
CA GLU A 29 -18.07 14.12 7.90
C GLU A 29 -17.21 13.34 8.94
N TYR A 30 -17.12 12.02 8.80
CA TYR A 30 -16.41 11.12 9.72
C TYR A 30 -15.06 10.63 9.18
N GLU A 31 -14.56 11.19 8.07
CA GLU A 31 -13.20 10.94 7.61
C GLU A 31 -12.22 11.51 8.65
N ILE A 32 -11.64 10.65 9.49
CA ILE A 32 -10.63 11.02 10.49
C ILE A 32 -9.25 10.70 9.89
N PRO A 33 -8.47 11.71 9.44
CA PRO A 33 -7.19 11.47 8.79
C PRO A 33 -6.18 10.70 9.68
N GLU A 34 -6.27 10.84 11.01
CA GLU A 34 -5.44 10.07 11.93
C GLU A 34 -5.75 8.57 11.91
N PHE A 35 -6.98 8.17 11.56
CA PHE A 35 -7.35 6.76 11.49
C PHE A 35 -6.77 6.10 10.23
N ARG A 36 -6.85 6.75 9.07
CA ARG A 36 -6.21 6.28 7.83
C ARG A 36 -4.70 6.16 7.97
N SER A 37 -4.08 7.10 8.70
CA SER A 37 -2.65 7.06 9.01
C SER A 37 -2.29 5.84 9.86
N LYS A 38 -3.04 5.57 10.94
CA LYS A 38 -2.85 4.36 11.76
C LYS A 38 -3.14 3.06 11.02
N GLN A 39 -4.15 3.06 10.14
CA GLN A 39 -4.43 1.93 9.29
C GLN A 39 -3.26 1.64 8.35
N TRP A 40 -2.63 2.68 7.79
CA TRP A 40 -1.41 2.53 7.00
C TRP A 40 -0.25 1.97 7.81
N GLU A 41 -0.02 2.48 9.02
CA GLU A 41 1.03 1.97 9.92
C GLU A 41 0.86 0.48 10.25
N LEU A 42 -0.39 0.01 10.42
CA LEU A 42 -0.67 -1.41 10.63
C LEU A 42 -0.45 -2.22 9.35
N GLU A 43 -0.87 -1.68 8.20
CA GLU A 43 -0.69 -2.34 6.91
C GLU A 43 0.80 -2.49 6.57
N THR A 44 1.64 -1.48 6.79
CA THR A 44 3.09 -1.58 6.58
C THR A 44 3.76 -2.57 7.55
N ALA A 45 3.25 -2.69 8.78
CA ALA A 45 3.78 -3.67 9.74
C ALA A 45 3.48 -5.13 9.36
N GLU A 46 2.35 -5.41 8.70
CA GLU A 46 1.89 -6.78 8.41
C GLU A 46 2.05 -7.18 6.93
N ASN A 47 2.10 -6.22 6.01
CA ASN A 47 2.14 -6.45 4.57
C ASN A 47 3.45 -5.94 3.96
N SER A 48 4.33 -6.88 3.62
CA SER A 48 5.63 -6.57 3.01
C SER A 48 5.56 -5.76 1.72
N VAL A 49 4.43 -5.80 0.99
CA VAL A 49 4.24 -4.96 -0.21
C VAL A 49 3.95 -3.51 0.16
N ALA A 50 3.21 -3.27 1.24
CA ALA A 50 2.94 -1.92 1.73
C ALA A 50 4.21 -1.30 2.32
N ASP A 51 4.97 -2.08 3.10
CA ASP A 51 6.28 -1.67 3.63
C ASP A 51 7.28 -1.31 2.53
N PHE A 52 7.35 -2.13 1.49
CA PHE A 52 8.17 -1.87 0.30
C PHE A 52 7.73 -0.59 -0.43
N LEU A 53 6.42 -0.35 -0.56
CA LEU A 53 5.92 0.88 -1.18
C LEU A 53 6.34 2.12 -0.38
N ASP A 54 6.23 2.06 0.94
CA ASP A 54 6.55 3.19 1.83
C ASP A 54 8.06 3.51 1.79
N THR A 55 8.89 2.46 1.82
CA THR A 55 10.34 2.58 1.96
C THR A 55 11.06 2.82 0.64
N GLU A 56 10.74 2.04 -0.41
CA GLU A 56 11.61 1.90 -1.59
C GLU A 56 11.05 2.56 -2.86
N LEU A 57 9.74 2.87 -2.89
CA LEU A 57 9.07 3.40 -4.07
C LEU A 57 8.77 4.89 -3.95
N ILE A 58 8.66 5.55 -5.11
CA ILE A 58 8.22 6.94 -5.25
C ILE A 58 7.21 7.09 -6.39
N PRO A 59 6.21 7.98 -6.23
CA PRO A 59 5.28 8.29 -7.30
C PRO A 59 5.96 9.21 -8.32
N ILE A 60 6.08 8.75 -9.57
CA ILE A 60 6.60 9.55 -10.68
C ILE A 60 5.60 9.50 -11.83
N ALA A 61 4.86 10.60 -12.01
CA ALA A 61 3.84 10.71 -13.03
C ALA A 61 4.40 10.41 -14.43
N GLY A 62 3.76 9.48 -15.13
CA GLY A 62 4.13 9.09 -16.51
C GLY A 62 5.40 8.23 -16.63
N CYS A 63 6.13 7.96 -15.53
CA CYS A 63 7.24 7.02 -15.56
C CYS A 63 6.73 5.61 -15.89
N LYS A 64 7.50 4.84 -16.65
CA LYS A 64 7.20 3.46 -17.02
C LYS A 64 8.29 2.53 -16.52
N THR A 65 8.00 1.81 -15.45
CA THR A 65 8.94 0.87 -14.85
C THR A 65 8.46 -0.56 -15.08
N ARG A 66 9.37 -1.47 -15.45
CA ARG A 66 8.95 -2.86 -15.72
C ARG A 66 8.53 -3.51 -14.40
N THR A 67 7.41 -4.22 -14.42
CA THR A 67 6.92 -4.92 -13.22
C THR A 67 7.95 -5.93 -12.69
N LYS A 68 8.74 -6.53 -13.58
CA LYS A 68 9.80 -7.46 -13.22
C LYS A 68 10.88 -6.77 -12.39
N ASP A 69 11.35 -5.59 -12.82
CA ASP A 69 12.42 -4.85 -12.16
C ASP A 69 11.99 -4.45 -10.74
N ILE A 70 10.76 -3.94 -10.59
CA ILE A 70 10.16 -3.63 -9.28
C ILE A 70 10.07 -4.88 -8.39
N TYR A 71 9.68 -6.02 -8.96
CA TYR A 71 9.55 -7.25 -8.19
C TYR A 71 10.90 -7.86 -7.80
N ASP A 72 11.91 -7.71 -8.64
CA ASP A 72 13.27 -8.15 -8.33
C ASP A 72 13.82 -7.34 -7.14
N GLU A 73 13.62 -6.01 -7.14
CA GLU A 73 13.96 -5.15 -6.00
C GLU A 73 13.17 -5.51 -4.73
N TYR A 74 11.86 -5.74 -4.87
CA TYR A 74 11.00 -6.17 -3.76
C TYR A 74 11.49 -7.46 -3.09
N LYS A 75 12.01 -8.43 -3.85
CA LYS A 75 12.58 -9.66 -3.26
C LYS A 75 13.86 -9.36 -2.48
N THR A 76 14.70 -8.46 -2.99
CA THR A 76 15.91 -8.03 -2.29
C THR A 76 15.54 -7.37 -0.98
N PHE A 77 14.63 -6.39 -1.02
CA PHE A 77 14.05 -5.74 0.16
C PHE A 77 13.52 -6.76 1.18
N CYS A 78 12.68 -7.71 0.77
CA CYS A 78 12.17 -8.75 1.68
C CYS A 78 13.28 -9.59 2.32
N THR A 79 14.37 -9.84 1.58
CA THR A 79 15.51 -10.60 2.10
C THR A 79 16.26 -9.80 3.17
N GLU A 80 16.44 -8.50 2.95
CA GLU A 80 17.11 -7.57 3.87
C GLU A 80 16.30 -7.30 5.14
N THR A 81 14.99 -7.08 5.00
CA THR A 81 14.07 -6.85 6.12
C THR A 81 13.59 -8.13 6.80
N ARG A 82 14.04 -9.31 6.32
CA ARG A 82 13.65 -10.65 6.80
C ARG A 82 12.15 -10.91 6.72
N GLN A 83 11.49 -10.31 5.74
CA GLN A 83 10.09 -10.52 5.44
C GLN A 83 9.89 -11.61 4.41
N LYS A 84 8.69 -12.20 4.38
CA LYS A 84 8.35 -13.21 3.38
C LYS A 84 7.85 -12.52 2.10
N PRO A 85 8.49 -12.73 0.94
CA PRO A 85 8.01 -12.17 -0.31
C PRO A 85 6.71 -12.86 -0.75
N VAL A 86 5.78 -12.08 -1.28
CA VAL A 86 4.60 -12.59 -1.96
C VAL A 86 4.96 -13.09 -3.35
N ALA A 87 4.18 -14.02 -3.90
CA ALA A 87 4.37 -14.50 -5.26
C ALA A 87 4.07 -13.39 -6.30
N MET A 88 4.84 -13.37 -7.40
CA MET A 88 4.71 -12.41 -8.52
C MET A 88 3.27 -12.23 -9.02
N ASN A 89 2.49 -13.32 -9.10
CA ASN A 89 1.11 -13.27 -9.56
C ASN A 89 0.16 -12.48 -8.63
N LYS A 90 0.51 -12.35 -7.35
CA LYS A 90 -0.23 -11.56 -6.34
C LYS A 90 0.40 -10.19 -6.10
N PHE A 91 1.68 -10.04 -6.41
CA PHE A 91 2.44 -8.82 -6.18
C PHE A 91 1.79 -7.62 -6.87
N SER A 92 1.56 -7.70 -8.19
CA SER A 92 1.05 -6.54 -8.94
C SER A 92 -0.32 -6.06 -8.44
N SER A 93 -1.22 -6.99 -8.10
CA SER A 93 -2.53 -6.62 -7.55
C SER A 93 -2.41 -5.97 -6.18
N ARG A 94 -1.56 -6.51 -5.30
CA ARG A 94 -1.35 -5.95 -3.96
C ARG A 94 -0.68 -4.59 -4.00
N LEU A 95 0.28 -4.41 -4.91
CA LEU A 95 0.96 -3.13 -5.10
C LEU A 95 -0.03 -2.06 -5.58
N LEU A 96 -0.89 -2.37 -6.55
CA LEU A 96 -1.93 -1.43 -7.00
C LEU A 96 -2.91 -1.07 -5.88
N THR A 97 -3.31 -2.04 -5.05
CA THR A 97 -4.15 -1.76 -3.88
C THR A 97 -3.45 -0.83 -2.89
N ALA A 98 -2.16 -1.08 -2.61
CA ALA A 98 -1.36 -0.23 -1.73
C ALA A 98 -1.19 1.19 -2.30
N CYS A 99 -0.87 1.33 -3.59
CA CYS A 99 -0.81 2.62 -4.29
C CYS A 99 -2.15 3.37 -4.19
N SER A 100 -3.27 2.69 -4.45
CA SER A 100 -4.59 3.30 -4.35
C SER A 100 -4.92 3.75 -2.92
N PHE A 101 -4.46 3.02 -1.90
CA PHE A 101 -4.69 3.37 -0.50
C PHE A 101 -4.02 4.70 -0.13
N VAL A 102 -2.77 4.90 -0.57
CA VAL A 102 -2.00 6.14 -0.35
C VAL A 102 -2.34 7.26 -1.35
N GLY A 103 -3.28 7.00 -2.28
CA GLY A 103 -3.72 7.99 -3.27
C GLY A 103 -2.78 8.17 -4.46
N TRP A 104 -1.91 7.20 -4.75
CA TRP A 104 -1.04 7.23 -5.92
C TRP A 104 -1.77 6.71 -7.16
N GLU A 105 -1.77 7.50 -8.23
CA GLU A 105 -2.31 7.11 -9.52
C GLU A 105 -1.32 6.21 -10.26
N VAL A 106 -1.47 4.90 -10.07
CA VAL A 106 -0.62 3.89 -10.71
C VAL A 106 -1.45 2.96 -11.58
N GLU A 107 -1.01 2.78 -12.83
CA GLU A 107 -1.66 1.90 -13.79
C GLU A 107 -0.76 0.74 -14.20
N ARG A 108 -1.38 -0.40 -14.50
CA ARG A 108 -0.67 -1.54 -15.09
C ARG A 108 -0.87 -1.57 -16.60
N GLY A 109 0.23 -1.62 -17.33
CA GLY A 109 0.21 -1.82 -18.77
C GLY A 109 0.86 -3.13 -19.21
N LEU A 110 0.56 -3.54 -20.43
CA LEU A 110 1.14 -4.69 -21.11
C LEU A 110 1.80 -4.24 -22.41
N ASN A 111 2.99 -4.75 -22.69
CA ASN A 111 3.69 -4.53 -23.95
C ASN A 111 4.23 -5.88 -24.49
N ARG A 112 4.75 -5.89 -25.72
CA ARG A 112 5.40 -7.08 -26.32
C ARG A 112 6.54 -7.63 -25.46
N ASN A 113 7.19 -6.77 -24.68
CA ASN A 113 8.34 -7.12 -23.84
C ASN A 113 7.98 -7.42 -22.38
N GLY A 114 6.69 -7.51 -22.03
CA GLY A 114 6.22 -7.83 -20.68
C GLY A 114 5.29 -6.76 -20.09
N SER A 115 5.00 -6.88 -18.79
CA SER A 115 4.17 -5.91 -18.07
C SER A 115 5.00 -4.77 -17.48
N TYR A 116 4.39 -3.59 -17.41
CA TYR A 116 4.96 -2.38 -16.81
C TYR A 116 3.95 -1.74 -15.86
N MET A 117 4.46 -0.96 -14.93
CA MET A 117 3.70 -0.05 -14.09
C MET A 117 3.95 1.38 -14.55
N VAL A 118 2.90 2.18 -14.59
CA VAL A 118 2.94 3.60 -14.94
C VAL A 118 2.65 4.41 -13.70
N GLY A 119 3.45 5.44 -13.41
CA GLY A 119 3.20 6.35 -12.28
C GLY A 119 4.01 6.05 -11.02
N VAL A 120 4.84 5.00 -11.04
CA VAL A 120 5.68 4.60 -9.89
C VAL A 120 7.06 4.18 -10.38
N ASP A 121 8.09 4.54 -9.61
CA ASP A 121 9.46 4.08 -9.83
C ASP A 121 10.16 3.76 -8.51
N ILE A 122 11.31 3.10 -8.60
CA ILE A 122 12.20 2.80 -7.47
C ILE A 122 12.98 4.07 -7.13
N ARG A 123 13.15 4.37 -5.83
CA ARG A 123 13.97 5.50 -5.37
C ARG A 123 15.40 5.39 -5.91
N GLU A 124 15.95 6.51 -6.37
CA GLU A 124 17.30 6.52 -6.97
C GLU A 124 18.39 6.02 -6.00
N GLU A 125 18.27 6.34 -4.70
CA GLU A 125 19.18 5.89 -3.64
C GLU A 125 19.27 4.36 -3.55
N VAL A 126 18.18 3.68 -3.87
CA VAL A 126 18.05 2.22 -3.85
C VAL A 126 18.63 1.63 -5.14
N ARG A 127 18.39 2.33 -6.25
CA ARG A 127 18.89 1.97 -7.57
C ARG A 127 20.43 2.01 -7.65
N ASP A 128 21.06 2.94 -6.95
CA ASP A 128 22.52 3.03 -6.88
C ASP A 128 23.15 1.94 -6.00
N MET A 129 22.39 1.40 -5.04
CA MET A 129 22.81 0.28 -4.18
C MET A 129 22.68 -1.08 -4.89
N ASN A 130 21.75 -1.21 -5.85
CA ASN A 130 21.55 -2.40 -6.68
C ASN A 130 21.72 -2.06 -8.17
N PRO A 131 22.97 -1.96 -8.69
CA PRO A 131 23.17 -1.83 -10.12
C PRO A 131 22.57 -3.06 -10.84
N PRO A 132 21.87 -2.88 -11.98
CA PRO A 132 21.31 -3.99 -12.71
C PRO A 132 22.42 -5.00 -13.02
N HIS A 133 22.25 -6.24 -12.56
CA HIS A 133 23.15 -7.33 -12.91
C HIS A 133 23.16 -7.49 -14.44
N LEU A 134 24.15 -6.90 -15.09
CA LEU A 134 24.55 -7.20 -16.45
C LEU A 134 25.20 -8.58 -16.45
N GLN A 135 24.40 -9.65 -16.58
CA GLN A 135 24.82 -10.93 -17.15
C GLN A 135 23.67 -11.59 -17.93
#